data_AF-A0A3N9NYJ9-F1
#
_entry.id   AF-A0A3N9NYJ9-F1
#
_cell.length_a   1.000
_cell.length_b   1.000
_cell.length_c   1.000
_cell.angle_alpha   90.00
_cell.angle_beta   90.00
_cell.angle_gamma   90.00
#
_symmetry.space_group_name_H-M   'P 1'
#
loop_
_entity.id
_entity.type
_entity.pdbx_description
1 polymer ?
#
loop_
_entity_poly.entity_id
_entity_poly.type
_entity_poly.pdbx_seq_one_letter_code
_entity_poly.pdbx_strand_id
1 'polypeptide(L)'
;MLPFAATDENQTGLYSQIKVGLASPDTILSWSHGEVTKPETINYRSYKPEKDGLFCEKIFGPVKDWECHCGKYRGIRYKGIVCDRCGVEVTKKDVRRKRMGHISLAVPVVHIWYFRSLPSKISYVLNMSTRELEQVIYYESFAVIQPGKSALRRKDLLSEAEYLEVVAELGPQDELPAEERFIAKMGGDAIRDLLASEDIAQLSIDLRLQIQTETSTQRKLDAIKKLRVVDA
;
A
#
# COMPACT_ATOMS: atom_id res chain seq x y z
N MET A 1 -5.07 -5.55 17.52
CA MET A 1 -4.47 -4.26 17.10
C MET A 1 -5.64 -3.30 16.94
N LEU A 2 -5.93 -2.47 17.94
CA LEU A 2 -7.05 -1.54 17.85
C LEU A 2 -6.72 -0.49 16.79
N PRO A 3 -7.69 -0.09 15.94
CA PRO A 3 -7.47 1.04 15.04
C PRO A 3 -7.10 2.26 15.90
N PHE A 4 -6.32 3.17 15.33
CA PHE A 4 -6.20 4.53 15.85
C PHE A 4 -7.62 5.12 15.86
N ALA A 5 -8.38 4.82 16.92
CA ALA A 5 -9.63 5.48 17.19
C ALA A 5 -9.30 6.95 17.28
N ALA A 6 -10.05 7.77 16.53
CA ALA A 6 -10.03 9.21 16.63
C ALA A 6 -10.36 9.58 18.09
N THR A 7 -9.33 9.64 18.94
CA THR A 7 -9.47 10.11 20.30
C THR A 7 -9.70 11.61 20.23
N ASP A 8 -10.81 12.02 20.84
CA ASP A 8 -11.28 13.38 21.01
C ASP A 8 -10.16 14.44 21.04
N GLU A 9 -10.37 15.54 20.30
CA GLU A 9 -9.49 16.71 20.19
C GLU A 9 -9.20 17.43 21.53
N ASN A 10 -9.59 16.87 22.68
CA ASN A 10 -9.61 17.54 23.97
C ASN A 10 -8.73 16.90 25.06
N GLN A 11 -7.81 16.00 24.71
CA GLN A 11 -6.76 15.53 25.62
C GLN A 11 -5.38 15.92 25.11
N THR A 12 -4.95 17.15 25.40
CA THR A 12 -3.52 17.49 25.47
C THR A 12 -2.89 16.83 26.69
N GLY A 13 -2.84 15.50 26.69
CA GLY A 13 -2.00 14.73 27.61
C GLY A 13 -0.53 14.82 27.15
N LEU A 14 0.38 14.86 28.12
CA LEU A 14 1.80 14.63 27.83
C LEU A 14 1.96 13.17 27.37
N TYR A 15 2.26 12.96 26.09
CA TYR A 15 2.56 11.64 25.55
C TYR A 15 3.88 11.13 26.16
N SER A 16 3.88 9.92 26.73
CA SER A 16 5.07 9.31 27.32
C SER A 16 5.88 8.46 26.34
N GLN A 17 5.27 8.02 25.23
CA GLN A 17 5.88 7.13 24.23
C GLN A 17 5.36 7.43 22.82
N ILE A 18 6.21 7.20 21.81
CA ILE A 18 5.87 7.30 20.38
C ILE A 18 6.14 5.95 19.74
N LYS A 19 5.18 5.44 18.96
CA LYS A 19 5.30 4.21 18.17
C LYS A 19 5.22 4.53 16.68
N VAL A 20 6.03 3.84 15.88
CA VAL A 20 5.98 3.88 14.42
C VAL A 20 5.65 2.48 13.91
N GLY A 21 4.85 2.39 12.85
CA GLY A 21 4.46 1.14 12.23
C GLY A 21 3.94 1.35 10.82
N LEU A 22 3.68 0.25 10.12
CA LEU A 22 3.04 0.28 8.80
C LEU A 22 1.55 0.63 8.95
N ALA A 23 1.06 1.48 8.04
CA ALA A 23 -0.36 1.79 7.95
C ALA A 23 -1.05 0.75 7.05
N SER A 24 -2.08 0.08 7.56
CA SER A 24 -2.95 -0.76 6.72
C SER A 24 -3.81 0.10 5.79
N PRO A 25 -4.32 -0.45 4.67
CA PRO A 25 -5.28 0.27 3.83
C PRO A 25 -6.47 0.84 4.61
N ASP A 26 -7.03 0.05 5.53
CA ASP A 26 -8.14 0.50 6.40
C ASP A 26 -7.73 1.64 7.33
N THR A 27 -6.48 1.65 7.80
CA THR A 27 -5.92 2.74 8.62
C THR A 27 -5.76 4.02 7.81
N ILE A 28 -5.32 3.92 6.54
CA ILE A 28 -5.22 5.08 5.64
C ILE A 28 -6.61 5.65 5.36
N LEU A 29 -7.61 4.78 5.17
CA LEU A 29 -9.00 5.18 4.96
C LEU A 29 -9.58 5.86 6.21
N SER A 30 -9.27 5.38 7.41
CA SER A 30 -9.78 5.97 8.65
C SER A 30 -9.21 7.37 8.94
N TRP A 31 -8.01 7.68 8.45
CA TRP A 31 -7.44 9.03 8.51
C TRP A 31 -8.04 9.99 7.47
N SER A 32 -8.62 9.43 6.41
CA SER A 32 -9.08 10.20 5.27
C SER A 32 -10.42 10.86 5.51
N HIS A 33 -10.53 12.11 5.07
CA HIS A 33 -11.78 12.88 5.10
C HIS A 33 -12.48 12.91 3.73
N GLY A 34 -11.91 12.24 2.73
CA GLY A 34 -12.49 12.13 1.39
C GLY A 34 -11.48 11.67 0.35
N GLU A 35 -12.03 11.15 -0.75
CA GLU A 35 -11.25 10.71 -1.90
C GLU A 35 -10.97 11.88 -2.86
N VAL A 36 -9.73 11.99 -3.31
CA VAL A 36 -9.35 12.90 -4.39
C VAL A 36 -9.41 12.15 -5.72
N THR A 37 -10.36 12.53 -6.57
CA THR A 37 -10.59 11.88 -7.87
C THR A 37 -9.99 12.65 -9.04
N LYS A 38 -9.65 13.92 -8.80
CA LYS A 38 -9.40 14.93 -9.83
C LYS A 38 -8.02 15.56 -9.62
N PRO A 39 -7.18 15.71 -10.66
CA PRO A 39 -5.85 16.31 -10.53
C PRO A 39 -5.90 17.83 -10.40
N GLU A 40 -7.06 18.46 -10.61
CA GLU A 40 -7.20 19.91 -10.60
C GLU A 40 -6.94 20.51 -9.22
N THR A 41 -6.36 21.71 -9.22
CA THR A 41 -5.94 22.40 -8.01
C THR A 41 -6.88 23.55 -7.69
N ILE A 42 -6.74 24.66 -8.42
CA ILE A 42 -7.53 25.87 -8.30
C ILE A 42 -8.00 26.31 -9.67
N ASN A 43 -9.17 26.93 -9.71
CA ASN A 43 -9.70 27.53 -10.91
C ASN A 43 -8.87 28.76 -11.31
N TYR A 44 -8.41 28.82 -12.56
CA TYR A 44 -7.52 29.90 -13.02
C TYR A 44 -8.15 31.30 -13.00
N ARG A 45 -9.48 31.41 -13.14
CA ARG A 45 -10.19 32.69 -13.19
C ARG A 45 -10.69 33.13 -11.82
N SER A 46 -11.26 32.21 -11.05
CA SER A 46 -11.86 32.54 -9.75
C SER A 46 -10.91 32.39 -8.57
N TYR A 47 -9.75 31.75 -8.78
CA TYR A 47 -8.78 31.38 -7.73
C TYR A 47 -9.37 30.53 -6.61
N LYS A 48 -10.55 29.93 -6.85
CA LYS A 48 -11.21 29.03 -5.89
C LYS A 48 -10.73 27.59 -6.09
N PRO A 49 -10.60 26.79 -5.02
CA PRO A 49 -10.30 25.37 -5.16
C PRO A 49 -11.35 24.62 -5.98
N GLU A 50 -10.89 23.71 -6.82
CA GLU A 50 -11.76 22.86 -7.60
C GLU A 50 -12.39 21.74 -6.74
N LYS A 51 -13.61 21.33 -7.10
CA LYS A 51 -14.33 20.27 -6.39
C LYS A 51 -13.69 18.90 -6.69
N ASP A 52 -13.51 18.09 -5.65
CA ASP A 52 -12.90 16.76 -5.67
C ASP A 52 -11.42 16.75 -6.12
N GLY A 53 -10.81 17.94 -6.26
CA GLY A 53 -9.40 18.14 -6.60
C GLY A 53 -8.46 18.19 -5.39
N LEU A 54 -7.17 18.43 -5.65
CA LEU A 54 -6.09 18.41 -4.64
C LEU A 54 -6.25 19.44 -3.52
N PHE A 55 -7.00 20.52 -3.75
CA PHE A 55 -7.26 21.55 -2.73
C PHE A 55 -8.73 21.61 -2.28
N CYS A 56 -9.54 20.60 -2.62
CA CYS A 56 -10.98 20.58 -2.41
C CYS A 56 -11.37 20.95 -0.97
N GLU A 57 -12.25 21.95 -0.82
CA GLU A 57 -12.73 22.40 0.48
C GLU A 57 -13.62 21.38 1.21
N LYS A 58 -14.26 20.47 0.46
CA LYS A 58 -15.08 19.40 1.04
C LYS A 58 -14.21 18.40 1.82
N ILE A 59 -13.04 18.07 1.27
CA ILE A 59 -12.12 17.06 1.83
C ILE A 59 -11.27 17.70 2.93
N PHE A 60 -10.55 18.78 2.58
CA PHE A 60 -9.55 19.37 3.47
C PHE A 60 -10.12 20.43 4.42
N GLY A 61 -11.33 20.95 4.16
CA GLY A 61 -11.96 22.01 4.95
C GLY A 61 -11.92 23.39 4.27
N PRO A 62 -12.59 24.40 4.84
CA PRO A 62 -12.87 25.67 4.18
C PRO A 62 -11.63 26.55 4.02
N VAL A 63 -11.59 27.39 2.97
CA VAL A 63 -10.49 28.36 2.74
C VAL A 63 -10.56 29.53 3.74
N LYS A 64 -11.77 29.92 4.14
CA LYS A 64 -12.03 31.02 5.06
C LYS A 64 -12.62 30.49 6.36
N ASP A 65 -12.28 31.15 7.47
CA ASP A 65 -12.80 30.77 8.77
C ASP A 65 -14.32 30.95 8.83
N TRP A 66 -15.02 29.89 9.25
CA TRP A 66 -16.48 29.90 9.45
C TRP A 66 -17.29 30.29 8.20
N GLU A 67 -16.79 29.99 7.00
CA GLU A 67 -17.49 30.28 5.74
C GLU A 67 -17.37 29.07 4.80
N CYS A 68 -18.51 28.62 4.27
CA CYS A 68 -18.51 27.56 3.25
C CYS A 68 -18.15 28.12 1.86
N HIS A 69 -17.65 27.26 0.96
CA HIS A 69 -17.21 27.64 -0.39
C HIS A 69 -18.21 28.49 -1.21
N CYS A 70 -19.50 28.17 -1.14
CA CYS A 70 -20.56 28.87 -1.88
C CYS A 70 -21.06 30.15 -1.20
N GLY A 71 -20.63 30.43 0.03
CA GLY A 71 -21.06 31.60 0.81
C GLY A 71 -22.47 31.50 1.42
N LYS A 72 -23.21 30.39 1.23
CA LYS A 72 -24.55 30.17 1.81
C LYS A 72 -24.52 30.30 3.34
N TYR A 73 -23.60 29.59 3.99
CA TYR A 73 -23.36 29.66 5.43
C TYR A 73 -22.10 30.46 5.71
N ARG A 74 -22.25 31.49 6.54
CA ARG A 74 -21.18 32.42 6.94
C ARG A 74 -21.34 32.84 8.41
N GLY A 75 -20.22 32.84 9.12
CA GLY A 75 -20.10 33.25 10.50
C GLY A 75 -20.15 32.07 11.48
N ILE A 76 -19.63 32.31 12.69
CA ILE A 76 -19.44 31.29 13.73
C ILE A 76 -20.74 30.60 14.18
N ARG A 77 -21.89 31.24 13.97
CA ARG A 77 -23.23 30.70 14.28
C ARG A 77 -23.55 29.38 13.57
N TYR A 78 -22.91 29.12 12.43
CA TYR A 78 -23.10 27.89 11.65
C TYR A 78 -21.99 26.87 11.88
N LYS A 79 -21.19 27.00 12.94
CA LYS A 79 -20.10 26.08 13.30
C LYS A 79 -20.58 24.62 13.25
N GLY A 80 -19.82 23.77 12.55
CA GLY A 80 -20.06 22.33 12.44
C GLY A 80 -21.16 21.93 11.44
N ILE A 81 -21.84 22.89 10.80
CA ILE A 81 -22.82 22.59 9.77
C ILE A 81 -22.11 22.27 8.45
N VAL A 82 -22.49 21.15 7.84
CA VAL A 82 -22.07 20.79 6.47
C VAL A 82 -23.02 21.42 5.47
N CYS A 83 -22.49 22.23 4.55
CA CYS A 83 -23.31 22.92 3.57
C CYS A 83 -23.96 21.95 2.59
N ASP A 84 -25.28 21.98 2.47
CA ASP A 84 -26.08 21.14 1.57
C ASP A 84 -25.87 21.44 0.07
N ARG A 85 -25.35 22.64 -0.29
CA ARG A 85 -25.01 22.98 -1.69
C ARG A 85 -23.61 22.52 -2.11
N CYS A 86 -22.60 22.77 -1.28
CA CYS A 86 -21.19 22.54 -1.64
C CYS A 86 -20.51 21.40 -0.86
N GLY A 87 -21.16 20.84 0.15
CA GLY A 87 -20.62 19.78 1.01
C GLY A 87 -19.50 20.24 1.95
N VAL A 88 -19.20 21.54 2.01
CA VAL A 88 -18.12 22.09 2.84
C VAL A 88 -18.64 22.31 4.25
N GLU A 89 -17.93 21.77 5.23
CA GLU A 89 -18.16 21.99 6.64
C GLU A 89 -17.70 23.38 7.08
N VAL A 90 -18.55 24.07 7.83
CA VAL A 90 -18.25 25.39 8.38
C VAL A 90 -17.41 25.23 9.65
N THR A 91 -16.10 25.35 9.47
CA THR A 91 -15.10 25.25 10.55
C THR A 91 -13.96 26.27 10.35
N LYS A 92 -12.92 26.22 11.18
CA LYS A 92 -11.72 27.06 11.02
C LYS A 92 -10.89 26.56 9.83
N LYS A 93 -10.23 27.45 9.10
CA LYS A 93 -9.32 27.09 8.00
C LYS A 93 -8.12 26.25 8.46
N ASP A 94 -7.76 26.32 9.74
CA ASP A 94 -6.63 25.58 10.33
C ASP A 94 -6.78 24.06 10.16
N VAL A 95 -8.01 23.54 10.07
CA VAL A 95 -8.24 22.10 9.86
C VAL A 95 -7.61 21.59 8.56
N ARG A 96 -7.40 22.47 7.55
CA ARG A 96 -6.74 22.12 6.28
C ARG A 96 -5.30 21.65 6.46
N ARG A 97 -4.67 21.97 7.59
CA ARG A 97 -3.31 21.52 7.94
C ARG A 97 -3.29 20.16 8.63
N LYS A 98 -4.45 19.65 9.03
CA LYS A 98 -4.61 18.42 9.84
C LYS A 98 -5.35 17.32 9.09
N ARG A 99 -6.34 17.67 8.26
CA ARG A 99 -7.14 16.71 7.50
C ARG A 99 -6.31 16.07 6.39
N MET A 100 -6.41 14.74 6.28
CA MET A 100 -5.81 13.96 5.22
C MET A 100 -6.88 13.58 4.18
N GLY A 101 -6.45 13.41 2.94
CA GLY A 101 -7.25 12.82 1.85
C GLY A 101 -6.62 11.50 1.41
N HIS A 102 -7.35 10.70 0.64
CA HIS A 102 -6.82 9.48 0.04
C HIS A 102 -7.09 9.44 -1.47
N ILE A 103 -6.37 8.56 -2.17
CA ILE A 103 -6.59 8.24 -3.58
C ILE A 103 -6.69 6.73 -3.66
N SER A 104 -7.78 6.23 -4.24
CA SER A 104 -7.91 4.80 -4.52
C SER A 104 -7.06 4.45 -5.74
N LEU A 105 -6.13 3.53 -5.56
CA LEU A 105 -5.30 3.03 -6.66
C LEU A 105 -6.04 1.90 -7.37
N ALA A 106 -6.10 1.95 -8.70
CA ALA A 106 -6.74 0.89 -9.49
C ALA A 106 -5.98 -0.45 -9.45
N VAL A 107 -4.66 -0.37 -9.25
CA VAL A 107 -3.74 -1.51 -9.19
C VAL A 107 -2.83 -1.31 -7.98
N PRO A 108 -2.46 -2.37 -7.23
CA PRO A 108 -1.49 -2.23 -6.15
C PRO A 108 -0.13 -1.75 -6.67
N VAL A 109 0.46 -0.81 -5.93
CA VAL A 109 1.78 -0.25 -6.23
C VAL A 109 2.74 -0.63 -5.10
N VAL A 110 3.92 -1.11 -5.48
CA VAL A 110 4.97 -1.45 -4.51
C VAL A 110 5.58 -0.18 -3.94
N HIS A 111 5.60 -0.07 -2.63
CA HIS A 111 6.15 1.12 -1.96
C HIS A 111 7.68 1.18 -2.11
N ILE A 112 8.18 2.25 -2.74
CA ILE A 112 9.58 2.41 -3.16
C ILE A 112 10.59 2.21 -2.02
N TRP A 113 10.27 2.62 -0.78
CA TRP A 113 11.19 2.46 0.36
C TRP A 113 11.43 0.99 0.75
N TYR A 114 10.48 0.08 0.56
CA TYR A 114 10.67 -1.33 0.92
C TYR A 114 11.31 -2.14 -0.20
N PHE A 115 11.27 -1.59 -1.41
CA PHE A 115 11.82 -2.16 -2.63
C PHE A 115 13.24 -1.67 -2.95
N ARG A 116 13.47 -0.35 -3.05
CA ARG A 116 14.76 0.23 -3.46
C ARG A 116 15.73 0.55 -2.31
N SER A 117 15.25 0.66 -1.07
CA SER A 117 16.16 0.87 0.07
C SER A 117 17.06 -0.34 0.23
N LEU A 118 18.37 -0.12 0.39
CA LEU A 118 19.30 -1.20 0.72
C LEU A 118 19.45 -1.35 2.25
N PRO A 119 19.35 -2.58 2.78
CA PRO A 119 18.94 -3.78 2.06
C PRO A 119 17.43 -3.77 1.78
N SER A 120 16.99 -4.42 0.70
CA SER A 120 15.57 -4.46 0.30
C SER A 120 14.79 -5.43 1.19
N LYS A 121 13.68 -4.95 1.76
CA LYS A 121 12.93 -5.69 2.80
C LYS A 121 12.10 -6.78 2.12
N ILE A 122 11.47 -6.43 0.99
CA ILE A 122 10.70 -7.35 0.16
C ILE A 122 11.60 -8.46 -0.42
N SER A 123 12.81 -8.09 -0.88
CA SER A 123 13.81 -9.03 -1.38
C SER A 123 14.16 -10.10 -0.34
N TYR A 124 14.40 -9.68 0.91
CA TYR A 124 14.72 -10.64 1.97
C TYR A 124 13.56 -11.56 2.31
N VAL A 125 12.34 -11.03 2.43
CA VAL A 125 11.16 -11.85 2.74
C VAL A 125 10.91 -12.86 1.62
N LEU A 126 10.90 -12.42 0.36
CA LEU A 126 10.60 -13.29 -0.77
C LEU A 126 11.77 -14.19 -1.19
N ASN A 127 13.00 -13.93 -0.71
CA ASN A 127 14.21 -14.60 -1.17
C ASN A 127 14.50 -14.42 -2.67
N MET A 128 14.14 -13.26 -3.21
CA MET A 128 14.41 -12.88 -4.60
C MET A 128 15.44 -11.77 -4.62
N SER A 129 16.33 -11.75 -5.61
CA SER A 129 17.25 -10.64 -5.81
C SER A 129 16.50 -9.35 -6.14
N THR A 130 17.14 -8.19 -5.90
CA THR A 130 16.54 -6.89 -6.24
C THR A 130 16.27 -6.75 -7.74
N ARG A 131 17.12 -7.36 -8.57
CA ARG A 131 16.96 -7.36 -10.04
C ARG A 131 15.76 -8.19 -10.47
N GLU A 132 15.58 -9.37 -9.91
CA GLU A 132 14.39 -10.20 -10.19
C GLU A 132 13.09 -9.48 -9.78
N LEU A 133 13.09 -8.82 -8.62
CA LEU A 133 11.96 -7.99 -8.22
C LEU A 133 11.71 -6.81 -9.17
N GLU A 134 12.77 -6.15 -9.64
CA GLU A 134 12.68 -5.08 -10.65
C GLU A 134 11.99 -5.59 -11.93
N GLN A 135 12.39 -6.76 -12.44
CA GLN A 135 11.82 -7.35 -13.64
C GLN A 135 10.32 -7.60 -13.48
N VAL A 136 9.89 -8.13 -12.33
CA VAL A 136 8.46 -8.36 -12.06
C VAL A 136 7.70 -7.03 -11.90
N ILE A 137 8.23 -6.09 -11.13
CA ILE A 137 7.57 -4.80 -10.83
C ILE A 137 7.43 -3.93 -12.09
N TYR A 138 8.42 -3.96 -12.98
CA TYR A 138 8.43 -3.21 -14.23
C TYR A 138 7.78 -3.96 -15.40
N TYR A 139 7.03 -5.03 -15.15
CA TYR A 139 6.28 -5.78 -16.17
C TYR A 139 7.19 -6.40 -17.25
N GLU A 140 8.44 -6.73 -16.93
CA GLU A 140 9.39 -7.41 -17.83
C GLU A 140 9.24 -8.94 -17.78
N SER A 141 8.90 -9.48 -16.62
CA SER A 141 8.78 -10.93 -16.42
C SER A 141 7.60 -11.29 -15.52
N PHE A 142 7.02 -12.45 -15.77
CA PHE A 142 6.02 -13.05 -14.89
C PHE A 142 6.70 -13.78 -13.74
N ALA A 143 6.16 -13.64 -12.53
CA ALA A 143 6.52 -14.48 -11.40
C ALA A 143 5.47 -15.56 -11.21
N VAL A 144 5.91 -16.81 -11.08
CA VAL A 144 5.03 -17.94 -10.76
C VAL A 144 4.54 -17.81 -9.31
N ILE A 145 3.24 -17.57 -9.15
CA ILE A 145 2.56 -17.51 -7.84
C ILE A 145 2.17 -18.93 -7.41
N GLN A 146 1.53 -19.65 -8.33
CA GLN A 146 1.06 -21.02 -8.14
C GLN A 146 1.50 -21.86 -9.34
N PRO A 147 2.33 -22.90 -9.14
CA PRO A 147 2.83 -23.71 -10.25
C PRO A 147 1.78 -24.67 -10.83
N GLY A 148 0.74 -25.04 -10.07
CA GLY A 148 -0.28 -26.00 -10.54
C GLY A 148 0.35 -27.34 -10.97
N LYS A 149 -0.02 -27.83 -12.16
CA LYS A 149 0.55 -29.05 -12.77
C LYS A 149 1.84 -28.83 -13.57
N SER A 150 2.36 -27.61 -13.60
CA SER A 150 3.60 -27.31 -14.32
C SER A 150 4.82 -27.87 -13.59
N ALA A 151 5.93 -28.06 -14.31
CA ALA A 151 7.22 -28.44 -13.74
C ALA A 151 7.94 -27.25 -13.04
N LEU A 152 7.34 -26.07 -13.02
CA LEU A 152 7.92 -24.85 -12.47
C LEU A 152 7.78 -24.79 -10.96
N ARG A 153 8.65 -24.01 -10.32
CA ARG A 153 8.56 -23.74 -8.88
C ARG A 153 7.99 -22.35 -8.66
N ARG A 154 7.40 -22.18 -7.48
CA ARG A 154 6.97 -20.86 -7.01
C ARG A 154 8.17 -19.90 -6.97
N LYS A 155 7.94 -18.64 -7.39
CA LYS A 155 8.95 -17.58 -7.57
C LYS A 155 9.90 -17.75 -8.75
N ASP A 156 9.79 -18.82 -9.55
CA ASP A 156 10.49 -18.86 -10.83
C ASP A 156 9.97 -17.72 -11.72
N LEU A 157 10.89 -17.11 -12.48
CA LEU A 157 10.57 -16.04 -13.41
C LEU A 157 10.44 -16.60 -14.81
N LEU A 158 9.44 -16.11 -15.53
CA LEU A 158 9.17 -16.46 -16.91
C LEU A 158 9.18 -15.20 -17.76
N SER A 159 9.85 -15.27 -18.90
CA SER A 159 9.63 -14.34 -19.99
C SER A 159 8.22 -14.49 -20.57
N GLU A 160 7.79 -13.53 -21.37
CA GLU A 160 6.49 -13.59 -22.03
C GLU A 160 6.36 -14.82 -22.95
N ALA A 161 7.43 -15.17 -23.68
CA ALA A 161 7.45 -16.34 -24.55
C ALA A 161 7.29 -17.65 -23.75
N GLU A 162 8.08 -17.82 -22.69
CA GLU A 162 8.02 -19.01 -21.83
C GLU A 162 6.65 -19.13 -21.13
N TYR A 163 6.06 -18.01 -20.70
CA TYR A 163 4.72 -18.02 -20.12
C TYR A 163 3.67 -18.54 -21.12
N LEU A 164 3.72 -18.08 -22.38
CA LEU A 164 2.81 -18.53 -23.42
C LEU A 164 2.98 -20.01 -23.76
N GLU A 165 4.23 -20.49 -23.80
CA GLU A 165 4.54 -21.91 -24.00
C GLU A 165 3.96 -22.78 -22.89
N VAL A 166 4.17 -22.40 -21.63
CA VAL A 166 3.65 -23.13 -20.46
C VAL A 166 2.13 -23.14 -20.45
N VAL A 167 1.48 -22.02 -20.77
CA VAL A 167 0.02 -21.95 -20.86
C VAL A 167 -0.51 -22.83 -22.00
N ALA A 168 0.19 -22.88 -23.14
CA ALA A 168 -0.18 -23.74 -24.26
C ALA A 168 -0.03 -25.24 -23.92
N GLU A 169 1.03 -25.61 -23.20
CA GLU A 169 1.27 -26.99 -22.77
C GLU A 169 0.24 -27.49 -21.75
N LEU A 170 -0.14 -26.64 -20.79
CA LEU A 170 -1.09 -27.01 -19.74
C LEU A 170 -2.54 -27.05 -20.22
N GLY A 171 -2.83 -26.43 -21.36
CA GLY A 171 -4.18 -26.37 -21.94
C GLY A 171 -5.18 -25.55 -21.10
N PRO A 172 -6.48 -25.69 -21.38
CA PRO A 172 -7.53 -24.93 -20.71
C PRO A 172 -7.56 -25.20 -19.21
N GLN A 173 -7.47 -24.15 -18.40
CA GLN A 173 -7.43 -24.28 -16.93
C GLN A 173 -8.72 -23.89 -16.21
N ASP A 174 -9.71 -23.39 -16.95
CA ASP A 174 -10.95 -22.87 -16.38
C ASP A 174 -11.80 -23.96 -15.69
N GLU A 175 -11.65 -25.22 -16.11
CA GLU A 175 -12.35 -26.37 -15.55
C GLU A 175 -11.63 -26.99 -14.33
N LEU A 176 -10.37 -26.62 -14.07
CA LEU A 176 -9.61 -27.14 -12.94
C LEU A 176 -10.00 -26.47 -11.62
N PRO A 177 -9.92 -27.17 -10.48
CA PRO A 177 -10.02 -26.55 -9.16
C PRO A 177 -9.01 -25.41 -9.01
N ALA A 178 -9.36 -24.36 -8.28
CA ALA A 178 -8.52 -23.15 -8.15
C ALA A 178 -7.09 -23.46 -7.65
N GLU A 179 -6.92 -24.50 -6.84
CA GLU A 179 -5.64 -24.94 -6.26
C GLU A 179 -4.71 -25.63 -7.27
N GLU A 180 -5.26 -26.19 -8.36
CA GLU A 180 -4.49 -26.88 -9.40
C GLU A 180 -4.12 -25.95 -10.58
N ARG A 181 -4.65 -24.73 -10.59
CA ARG A 181 -4.40 -23.76 -11.66
C ARG A 181 -2.97 -23.24 -11.58
N PHE A 182 -2.33 -23.12 -12.73
CA PHE A 182 -1.14 -22.35 -12.91
C PHE A 182 -1.48 -20.86 -12.90
N ILE A 183 -0.82 -20.11 -12.04
CA ILE A 183 -0.99 -18.67 -11.91
C ILE A 183 0.39 -18.04 -11.91
N ALA A 184 0.69 -17.31 -12.98
CA ALA A 184 1.83 -16.41 -13.03
C ALA A 184 1.31 -14.99 -13.27
N LYS A 185 1.87 -14.02 -12.54
CA LYS A 185 1.47 -12.62 -12.59
C LYS A 185 2.70 -11.72 -12.69
N MET A 186 2.48 -10.47 -13.08
CA MET A 186 3.50 -9.42 -13.06
C MET A 186 3.01 -8.19 -12.30
N GLY A 187 3.89 -7.21 -12.09
CA GLY A 187 3.57 -5.95 -11.42
C GLY A 187 3.36 -6.08 -9.91
N GLY A 188 2.67 -5.10 -9.33
CA GLY A 188 2.43 -5.05 -7.89
C GLY A 188 1.48 -6.15 -7.39
N ASP A 189 0.57 -6.64 -8.24
CA ASP A 189 -0.33 -7.75 -7.90
C ASP A 189 0.46 -9.03 -7.63
N ALA A 190 1.47 -9.32 -8.46
CA ALA A 190 2.33 -10.48 -8.27
C ALA A 190 3.07 -10.43 -6.93
N ILE A 191 3.67 -9.28 -6.61
CA ILE A 191 4.41 -9.10 -5.35
C ILE A 191 3.47 -9.20 -4.14
N ARG A 192 2.26 -8.64 -4.21
CA ARG A 192 1.25 -8.75 -3.15
C ARG A 192 0.89 -10.21 -2.91
N ASP A 193 0.59 -10.96 -3.97
CA ASP A 193 0.13 -12.34 -3.85
C ASP A 193 1.26 -13.27 -3.38
N LEU A 194 2.50 -13.03 -3.80
CA LEU A 194 3.68 -13.71 -3.26
C LEU A 194 3.84 -13.43 -1.76
N LEU A 195 3.78 -12.17 -1.34
CA LEU A 195 3.92 -11.80 0.09
C LEU A 195 2.79 -12.36 0.95
N ALA A 196 1.56 -12.36 0.44
CA ALA A 196 0.39 -12.87 1.15
C ALA A 196 0.44 -14.39 1.39
N SER A 197 1.21 -15.11 0.56
CA SER A 197 1.35 -16.56 0.65
C SER A 197 2.63 -17.01 1.33
N GLU A 198 3.47 -16.11 1.84
CA GLU A 198 4.64 -16.47 2.67
C GLU A 198 4.24 -16.69 4.13
N ASP A 199 4.72 -17.78 4.73
CA ASP A 199 4.64 -18.00 6.17
C ASP A 199 5.91 -17.45 6.85
N ILE A 200 5.77 -16.30 7.50
CA ILE A 200 6.85 -15.59 8.20
C ILE A 200 7.32 -16.40 9.42
N ALA A 201 6.42 -17.11 10.10
CA ALA A 201 6.77 -17.87 11.29
C ALA A 201 7.64 -19.08 10.93
N GLN A 202 7.24 -19.84 9.90
CA GLN A 202 8.03 -20.95 9.40
C GLN A 202 9.38 -20.47 8.85
N LEU A 203 9.40 -19.35 8.11
CA LEU A 203 10.63 -18.77 7.59
C LEU A 203 11.62 -18.37 8.71
N SER A 204 11.14 -17.83 9.83
CA SER A 204 11.99 -17.52 10.99
C SER A 204 12.63 -18.78 11.59
N ILE A 205 11.88 -19.87 11.70
CA ILE A 205 12.37 -21.16 12.19
C ILE A 205 13.45 -21.71 11.24
N ASP A 206 13.18 -21.74 9.95
CA ASP A 206 14.09 -22.27 8.92
C ASP A 206 15.41 -21.48 8.89
N LEU A 207 15.34 -20.15 9.01
CA LEU A 207 16.53 -19.29 9.06
C LEU A 207 17.36 -19.53 10.31
N ARG A 208 16.72 -19.73 11.47
CA ARG A 208 17.44 -20.06 12.71
C ARG A 208 18.15 -21.41 12.62
N LEU A 209 17.49 -22.42 12.03
CA LEU A 209 18.10 -23.71 11.75
C LEU A 209 19.29 -23.56 10.80
N GLN A 210 19.12 -22.84 9.69
CA GLN A 210 20.17 -22.59 8.71
C GLN A 210 21.40 -21.94 9.34
N ILE A 211 21.21 -20.96 10.25
CA ILE A 211 22.33 -20.31 10.95
C ILE A 211 23.13 -21.30 11.82
N GLN A 212 22.45 -22.28 12.43
CA GLN A 212 23.10 -23.30 13.26
C GLN A 212 23.85 -24.34 12.42
N THR A 213 23.25 -24.84 11.34
CA THR A 213 23.78 -25.96 10.54
C THR A 213 24.80 -25.54 9.49
N GLU A 214 24.70 -24.31 8.97
CA GLU A 214 25.58 -23.84 7.90
C GLU A 214 27.04 -23.81 8.36
N THR A 215 27.99 -24.03 7.46
CA THR A 215 29.43 -23.98 7.77
C THR A 215 30.08 -22.73 7.20
N SER A 216 29.53 -22.20 6.11
CA SER A 216 30.00 -20.97 5.46
C SER A 216 29.68 -19.72 6.29
N THR A 217 30.72 -18.92 6.56
CA THR A 217 30.60 -17.64 7.27
C THR A 217 29.73 -16.63 6.50
N GLN A 218 29.87 -16.57 5.18
CA GLN A 218 29.11 -15.64 4.34
C GLN A 218 27.62 -15.97 4.33
N ARG A 219 27.26 -17.24 4.13
CA ARG A 219 25.85 -17.68 4.13
C ARG A 219 25.19 -17.48 5.48
N LYS A 220 25.92 -17.68 6.59
CA LYS A 220 25.44 -17.32 7.93
C LYS A 220 25.16 -15.84 8.08
N LEU A 221 26.07 -14.97 7.63
CA LEU A 221 25.88 -13.52 7.73
C LEU A 221 24.64 -13.05 6.96
N ASP A 222 24.39 -13.60 5.78
CA ASP A 222 23.22 -13.23 4.99
C ASP A 222 21.92 -13.78 5.57
N ALA A 223 21.93 -15.00 6.14
CA ALA A 223 20.81 -15.53 6.90
C ALA A 223 20.49 -14.69 8.14
N ILE A 224 21.51 -14.19 8.85
CA ILE A 224 21.34 -13.27 10.00
C ILE A 224 20.69 -11.95 9.56
N LYS A 225 21.15 -11.35 8.45
CA LYS A 225 20.56 -10.11 7.92
C LYS A 225 19.08 -10.31 7.55
N LYS A 226 18.76 -11.46 6.95
CA LYS A 226 17.39 -11.82 6.59
C LYS A 226 16.52 -12.04 7.83
N LEU A 227 17.01 -12.79 8.82
CA LEU A 227 16.30 -13.03 10.08
C LEU A 227 15.97 -11.73 10.81
N ARG A 228 16.88 -10.74 10.80
CA ARG A 228 16.61 -9.41 11.39
C ARG A 228 15.43 -8.68 10.75
N VAL A 229 15.13 -8.92 9.47
CA VAL A 229 13.99 -8.32 8.79
C VAL A 229 12.70 -9.09 9.08
N VAL A 230 12.80 -10.41 9.23
CA VAL A 230 11.67 -11.29 9.53
C VAL A 230 11.19 -11.14 10.98
N ASP A 231 12.10 -10.95 11.92
CA ASP A 231 11.79 -10.81 13.36
C ASP A 231 11.47 -9.35 13.79
N ALA A 232 11.56 -8.37 12.87
CA ALA A 232 11.33 -6.94 13.14
C ALA A 232 9.84 -6.56 13.14
#